data_AF-A0A426YBH8-F1
#
_entry.id   AF-A0A426YBH8-F1
#
_cell.length_a   1.000
_cell.length_b   1.000
_cell.length_c   1.000
_cell.angle_alpha   90.00
_cell.angle_beta   90.00
_cell.angle_gamma   90.00
#
_symmetry.space_group_name_H-M   'P 1'
#
loop_
_entity.id
_entity.type
_entity.pdbx_description
1 polymer ?
#
loop_
_entity_poly.entity_id
_entity_poly.type
_entity_poly.pdbx_seq_one_letter_code
_entity_poly.pdbx_strand_id
1 'polypeptide(L)'
;MCFGVTAGAYILTLFAAKYREHVLGLILVSPLCKAPSWSEWLYMKVVSNLLYFYGMCGLVKEYLLQRYFSKEVRGSSQVPESDIVQACRSLLDEKQSANVWWFLQSINGRHDLTEALKKLQCRTLIFVGEDSPFHSEALHMSAKLDQRYSALVEVQACGSVVTEEQPHAMMIPLEYFLMGYGMYRPSQLSYSPRSPLSPLCISPELLSPESMGVKLKPIKTRIPAEV
;
A
#
# COMPACT_ATOMS: atom_id res chain seq x y z
N MET A 1 6.38 8.11 -6.68
CA MET A 1 5.33 7.26 -6.11
C MET A 1 5.66 7.04 -4.65
N CYS A 2 4.70 7.19 -3.75
CA CYS A 2 4.92 6.97 -2.32
C CYS A 2 3.96 5.91 -1.80
N PHE A 3 4.48 5.06 -0.92
CA PHE A 3 3.74 3.98 -0.29
C PHE A 3 3.81 4.15 1.23
N GLY A 4 2.66 4.20 1.90
CA GLY A 4 2.59 4.45 3.34
C GLY A 4 1.56 3.57 4.02
N VAL A 5 1.88 3.15 5.23
CA VAL A 5 0.99 2.38 6.10
C VAL A 5 0.71 3.19 7.36
N THR A 6 -0.57 3.35 7.72
CA THR A 6 -1.06 4.06 8.93
C THR A 6 -0.42 5.44 9.15
N ALA A 7 0.46 5.56 10.14
CA ALA A 7 1.23 6.76 10.43
C ALA A 7 2.09 7.21 9.24
N GLY A 8 2.68 6.27 8.51
CA GLY A 8 3.43 6.56 7.29
C GLY A 8 2.53 7.12 6.18
N ALA A 9 1.29 6.61 6.07
CA ALA A 9 0.31 7.15 5.13
C ALA A 9 -0.07 8.60 5.48
N TYR A 10 -0.23 8.91 6.76
CA TYR A 10 -0.47 10.28 7.25
C TYR A 10 0.67 11.24 6.88
N ILE A 11 1.91 10.85 7.17
CA ILE A 11 3.11 11.67 6.89
C ILE A 11 3.28 11.90 5.38
N LEU A 12 3.09 10.86 4.56
CA LEU A 12 3.20 10.98 3.10
C LEU A 12 2.08 11.82 2.50
N THR A 13 0.88 11.74 3.06
CA THR A 13 -0.25 12.61 2.67
C THR A 13 0.06 14.07 2.98
N LEU A 14 0.58 14.35 4.18
CA LEU A 14 1.06 15.68 4.56
C LEU A 14 2.14 16.19 3.60
N PHE A 15 3.12 15.34 3.30
CA PHE A 15 4.21 15.66 2.38
C PHE A 15 3.67 15.98 0.98
N ALA A 16 2.78 15.15 0.43
CA ALA A 16 2.16 15.36 -0.87
C ALA A 16 1.30 16.62 -0.92
N ALA A 17 0.62 16.96 0.17
CA ALA A 17 -0.17 18.19 0.25
C ALA A 17 0.70 19.46 0.23
N LYS A 18 1.92 19.39 0.78
CA LYS A 18 2.88 20.50 0.83
C LYS A 18 3.75 20.58 -0.43
N TYR A 19 4.19 19.45 -0.95
CA TYR A 19 5.17 19.32 -2.04
C TYR A 19 4.57 18.58 -3.24
N ARG A 20 3.54 19.18 -3.85
CA ARG A 20 2.75 18.55 -4.92
C ARG A 20 3.58 18.08 -6.11
N GLU A 21 4.58 18.87 -6.51
CA GLU A 21 5.40 18.59 -7.70
C GLU A 21 6.31 17.36 -7.53
N HIS A 22 6.55 16.92 -6.29
CA HIS A 22 7.44 15.80 -5.99
C HIS A 22 6.72 14.47 -5.80
N VAL A 23 5.37 14.46 -5.77
CA VAL A 23 4.58 13.25 -5.52
C VAL A 23 3.69 12.94 -6.72
N LEU A 24 4.13 11.96 -7.51
CA LEU A 24 3.36 11.47 -8.66
C LEU A 24 2.05 10.78 -8.26
N GLY A 25 2.08 9.95 -7.22
CA GLY A 25 0.95 9.16 -6.77
C GLY A 25 1.19 8.58 -5.37
N LEU A 26 0.09 8.33 -4.66
CA LEU A 26 0.06 7.84 -3.29
C LEU A 26 -0.62 6.48 -3.21
N ILE A 27 -0.01 5.56 -2.47
CA ILE A 27 -0.62 4.30 -2.07
C ILE A 27 -0.65 4.28 -0.54
N LEU A 28 -1.84 4.27 0.02
CA LEU A 28 -2.08 4.47 1.45
C LEU A 28 -2.79 3.25 2.02
N VAL A 29 -2.22 2.61 3.04
CA VAL A 29 -2.83 1.47 3.73
C VAL A 29 -3.29 1.90 5.12
N SER A 30 -4.57 1.71 5.42
CA SER A 30 -5.25 2.14 6.65
C SER A 30 -4.87 3.58 7.07
N PRO A 31 -5.08 4.58 6.20
CA PRO A 31 -4.62 5.94 6.46
C PRO A 31 -5.36 6.64 7.60
N LEU A 32 -4.65 7.57 8.24
CA LEU A 32 -5.21 8.54 9.17
C LEU A 32 -5.36 9.89 8.45
N CYS A 33 -6.41 10.63 8.76
CA CYS A 33 -6.64 11.96 8.19
C CYS A 33 -7.18 13.00 9.19
N LYS A 34 -7.82 12.58 10.28
CA LYS A 34 -8.40 13.48 11.28
C LYS A 34 -7.48 13.64 12.48
N ALA A 35 -7.76 14.68 13.27
CA ALA A 35 -7.27 14.73 14.65
C ALA A 35 -7.79 13.52 15.44
N PRO A 36 -7.04 13.01 16.44
CA PRO A 36 -7.48 11.87 17.22
C PRO A 36 -8.82 12.16 17.92
N SER A 37 -9.73 11.19 17.87
CA SER A 37 -10.97 11.25 18.65
C SER A 37 -10.67 11.16 20.15
N TRP A 38 -11.59 11.61 21.02
CA TRP A 38 -11.39 11.53 22.47
C TRP A 38 -11.14 10.10 22.96
N SER A 39 -11.84 9.11 22.38
CA SER A 39 -11.65 7.69 22.71
C SER A 39 -10.28 7.17 22.24
N GLU A 40 -9.86 7.53 21.02
CA GLU A 40 -8.54 7.17 20.52
C GLU A 40 -7.42 7.84 21.33
N TRP A 41 -7.60 9.11 21.68
CA TRP A 41 -6.67 9.84 22.54
C TRP A 41 -6.52 9.16 23.90
N LEU A 42 -7.62 8.78 24.53
CA LEU A 42 -7.59 8.08 25.81
C LEU A 42 -6.90 6.72 25.69
N TYR A 43 -7.25 5.96 24.67
CA TYR A 43 -6.63 4.65 24.38
C TYR A 43 -5.12 4.78 24.18
N MET A 44 -4.67 5.70 23.32
CA MET A 44 -3.25 5.98 23.08
C MET A 44 -2.56 6.51 24.34
N LYS A 45 -3.25 7.30 25.18
CA LYS A 45 -2.70 7.81 26.44
C LYS A 45 -2.43 6.68 27.43
N VAL A 46 -3.35 5.71 27.55
CA VAL A 46 -3.17 4.53 28.39
C VAL A 46 -1.99 3.69 27.90
N VAL A 47 -1.93 3.38 26.61
CA VAL A 47 -0.82 2.60 26.01
C VAL A 47 0.51 3.33 26.18
N SER A 48 0.55 4.64 25.94
CA SER A 48 1.73 5.49 26.09
C SER A 48 2.22 5.53 27.55
N ASN A 49 1.32 5.67 28.52
CA ASN A 49 1.67 5.63 29.94
C ASN A 49 2.20 4.24 30.34
N LEU A 50 1.56 3.15 29.89
CA LEU A 50 2.03 1.80 30.16
C LEU A 50 3.43 1.57 29.56
N LEU A 51 3.67 2.03 28.33
CA LEU A 51 4.97 1.95 27.68
C LEU A 51 6.03 2.80 28.41
N TYR A 52 5.65 3.94 28.98
CA TYR A 52 6.55 4.80 29.75
C TYR A 52 6.96 4.17 31.09
N PHE A 53 6.00 3.61 31.85
CA PHE A 53 6.28 3.03 33.17
C PHE A 53 6.83 1.60 33.13
N TYR A 54 6.31 0.77 32.22
CA TYR A 54 6.61 -0.67 32.16
C TYR A 54 7.45 -1.07 30.94
N GLY A 55 7.78 -0.14 30.05
CA GLY A 55 8.50 -0.44 28.82
C GLY A 55 7.68 -1.30 27.85
N MET A 56 8.39 -2.02 26.96
CA MET A 56 7.77 -2.90 25.96
C MET A 56 7.33 -4.23 26.61
N CYS A 57 6.44 -4.16 27.59
CA CYS A 57 5.90 -5.33 28.28
C CYS A 57 4.86 -6.07 27.43
N GLY A 58 4.53 -7.31 27.81
CA GLY A 58 3.58 -8.15 27.09
C GLY A 58 2.22 -7.45 26.84
N LEU A 59 1.69 -6.73 27.83
CA LEU A 59 0.42 -6.01 27.68
C LEU A 59 0.48 -4.92 26.61
N VAL A 60 1.57 -4.15 26.55
CA VAL A 60 1.73 -3.11 25.53
C VAL A 60 1.82 -3.73 24.13
N LYS A 61 2.53 -4.86 24.00
CA LYS A 61 2.57 -5.60 22.73
C LYS A 61 1.19 -6.07 22.32
N GLU A 62 0.42 -6.65 23.25
CA GLU A 62 -0.96 -7.06 22.96
C GLU A 62 -1.84 -5.90 22.49
N TYR A 63 -1.72 -4.72 23.12
CA TYR A 63 -2.45 -3.53 22.66
C TYR A 63 -2.02 -3.07 21.26
N LEU A 64 -0.71 -3.08 20.95
CA LEU A 64 -0.22 -2.72 19.63
C LEU A 64 -0.67 -3.75 18.57
N LEU A 65 -0.52 -5.04 18.86
CA LEU A 65 -0.98 -6.11 17.99
C LEU A 65 -2.49 -6.02 17.76
N GLN A 66 -3.27 -5.71 18.81
CA GLN A 66 -4.72 -5.50 18.68
C GLN A 66 -5.09 -4.34 17.77
N ARG A 67 -4.28 -3.29 17.75
CA ARG A 67 -4.53 -2.11 16.90
C ARG A 67 -4.21 -2.38 15.44
N TYR A 68 -3.17 -3.18 15.15
CA TYR A 68 -2.72 -3.41 13.79
C TYR A 68 -3.33 -4.66 13.15
N PHE A 69 -3.51 -5.74 13.91
CA PHE A 69 -3.96 -7.02 13.36
C PHE A 69 -5.42 -7.34 13.66
N SER A 70 -6.06 -8.06 12.73
CA SER A 70 -7.40 -8.62 12.91
C SER A 70 -7.45 -9.63 14.07
N LYS A 71 -8.66 -9.97 14.51
CA LYS A 71 -8.85 -11.00 15.55
C LYS A 71 -8.50 -12.40 15.03
N GLU A 72 -8.70 -12.65 13.75
CA GLU A 72 -8.45 -13.96 13.13
C GLU A 72 -6.97 -14.32 13.19
N VAL A 73 -6.09 -13.37 12.85
CA VAL A 73 -4.64 -13.60 12.75
C VAL A 73 -3.95 -13.63 14.12
N ARG A 74 -4.50 -12.94 15.12
CA ARG A 74 -4.00 -12.97 16.51
C ARG A 74 -4.26 -14.28 17.25
N GLY A 75 -5.11 -15.15 16.71
CA GLY A 75 -5.51 -16.38 17.37
C GLY A 75 -6.46 -16.16 18.56
N SER A 76 -6.98 -17.26 19.08
CA SER A 76 -7.85 -17.29 20.27
C SER A 76 -7.42 -18.46 21.17
N SER A 77 -8.08 -18.65 22.33
CA SER A 77 -7.78 -19.80 23.18
C SER A 77 -7.89 -21.17 22.47
N GLN A 78 -8.54 -21.23 21.30
CA GLN A 78 -8.71 -22.45 20.51
C GLN A 78 -7.94 -22.43 19.18
N VAL A 79 -7.46 -21.26 18.72
CA VAL A 79 -6.81 -21.11 17.41
C VAL A 79 -5.40 -20.57 17.63
N PRO A 80 -4.35 -21.26 17.16
CA PRO A 80 -2.99 -20.81 17.32
C PRO A 80 -2.79 -19.45 16.64
N GLU A 81 -1.93 -18.63 17.25
CA GLU A 81 -1.50 -17.35 16.69
C GLU A 81 -0.77 -17.58 15.36
N SER A 82 -0.99 -16.69 14.38
CA SER A 82 -0.31 -16.76 13.10
C SER A 82 1.18 -16.41 13.21
N ASP A 83 2.01 -17.04 12.38
CA ASP A 83 3.45 -16.79 12.27
C ASP A 83 3.79 -15.29 12.10
N ILE A 84 2.92 -14.54 11.41
CA ILE A 84 3.10 -13.09 11.17
C ILE A 84 3.02 -12.29 12.47
N VAL A 85 2.06 -12.62 13.34
CA VAL A 85 1.87 -11.92 14.63
C VAL A 85 2.99 -12.32 15.58
N GLN A 86 3.42 -13.58 15.56
CA GLN A 86 4.58 -14.04 16.32
C GLN A 86 5.87 -13.34 15.88
N ALA A 87 6.09 -13.18 14.57
CA ALA A 87 7.20 -12.42 14.02
C ALA A 87 7.13 -10.94 14.43
N CYS A 88 5.95 -10.32 14.34
CA CYS A 88 5.75 -8.94 14.77
C CYS A 88 6.02 -8.75 16.27
N ARG A 89 5.58 -9.70 17.12
CA ARG A 89 5.85 -9.69 18.55
C ARG A 89 7.35 -9.72 18.84
N SER A 90 8.09 -10.57 18.12
CA SER A 90 9.56 -10.67 18.21
C SER A 90 10.24 -9.37 17.74
N LEU A 91 9.74 -8.73 16.68
CA LEU A 91 10.24 -7.43 16.23
C LEU A 91 10.01 -6.32 17.25
N LEU A 92 8.88 -6.35 17.99
CA LEU A 92 8.61 -5.39 19.05
C LEU A 92 9.58 -5.54 20.23
N ASP A 93 10.02 -6.77 20.54
CA ASP A 93 11.06 -7.03 21.55
C ASP A 93 12.40 -6.35 21.23
N GLU A 94 12.76 -6.28 19.95
CA GLU A 94 14.01 -5.65 19.51
C GLU A 94 13.94 -4.10 19.55
N LYS A 95 12.74 -3.51 19.57
CA LYS A 95 12.60 -2.04 19.49
C LYS A 95 12.84 -1.38 20.85
N GLN A 96 13.56 -0.26 20.79
CA GLN A 96 13.75 0.62 21.95
C GLN A 96 12.41 1.26 22.35
N SER A 97 11.95 0.98 23.58
CA SER A 97 10.66 1.46 24.11
C SER A 97 10.52 2.97 24.07
N ALA A 98 11.58 3.72 24.37
CA ALA A 98 11.60 5.18 24.32
C ALA A 98 11.29 5.72 22.91
N ASN A 99 11.86 5.10 21.86
CA ASN A 99 11.64 5.54 20.48
C ASN A 99 10.21 5.25 20.03
N VAL A 100 9.67 4.09 20.40
CA VAL A 100 8.26 3.75 20.14
C VAL A 100 7.33 4.72 20.87
N TRP A 101 7.67 5.08 22.10
CA TRP A 101 6.91 6.05 22.89
C TRP A 101 6.87 7.43 22.21
N TRP A 102 8.02 7.97 21.80
CA TRP A 102 8.08 9.24 21.06
C TRP A 102 7.29 9.19 19.75
N PHE A 103 7.33 8.06 19.04
CA PHE A 103 6.57 7.87 17.82
C PHE A 103 5.06 7.88 18.06
N LEU A 104 4.57 7.11 19.04
CA LEU A 104 3.15 7.08 19.41
C LEU A 104 2.67 8.45 19.89
N GLN A 105 3.47 9.13 20.70
CA GLN A 105 3.19 10.49 21.17
C GLN A 105 3.05 11.47 20.01
N SER A 106 3.93 11.37 19.01
CA SER A 106 3.90 12.23 17.82
C SER A 106 2.64 12.01 16.98
N ILE A 107 2.23 10.75 16.77
CA ILE A 107 1.01 10.42 16.02
C ILE A 107 -0.27 10.79 16.79
N ASN A 108 -0.23 10.76 18.12
CA ASN A 108 -1.34 11.26 18.95
C ASN A 108 -1.45 12.80 18.93
N GLY A 109 -0.40 13.51 18.52
CA GLY A 109 -0.40 14.97 18.33
C GLY A 109 -0.81 15.42 16.92
N ARG A 110 -1.33 14.52 16.09
CA ARG A 110 -1.62 14.80 14.67
C ARG A 110 -2.74 15.83 14.47
N HIS A 111 -2.60 16.63 13.42
CA HIS A 111 -3.60 17.62 13.00
C HIS A 111 -4.52 17.07 11.91
N ASP A 112 -5.71 17.66 11.78
CA ASP A 112 -6.67 17.31 10.74
C ASP A 112 -6.16 17.73 9.35
N LEU A 113 -6.12 16.79 8.41
CA LEU A 113 -5.69 16.97 7.02
C LEU A 113 -6.84 17.18 6.06
N THR A 114 -8.09 17.19 6.53
CA THR A 114 -9.29 17.22 5.67
C THR A 114 -9.28 18.35 4.64
N GLU A 115 -8.83 19.55 5.01
CA GLU A 115 -8.74 20.68 4.08
C GLU A 115 -7.55 20.56 3.10
N ALA A 116 -6.48 19.87 3.51
CA ALA A 116 -5.34 19.60 2.66
C ALA A 116 -5.67 18.53 1.59
N LEU A 117 -6.49 17.53 1.95
CA LEU A 117 -6.96 16.48 1.04
C LEU A 117 -7.74 17.04 -0.15
N LYS A 118 -8.59 18.04 0.06
CA LYS A 118 -9.36 18.69 -1.04
C LYS A 118 -8.47 19.33 -2.11
N LYS A 119 -7.23 19.69 -1.74
CA LYS A 119 -6.25 20.31 -2.63
C LYS A 119 -5.26 19.29 -3.20
N LEU A 120 -5.41 18.01 -2.88
CA LEU A 120 -4.52 16.96 -3.33
C LEU A 120 -4.91 16.56 -4.76
N GLN A 121 -3.97 16.66 -5.70
CA GLN A 121 -4.21 16.35 -7.12
C GLN A 121 -3.53 15.05 -7.59
N CYS A 122 -2.72 14.42 -6.72
CA CYS A 122 -2.07 13.16 -7.07
C CYS A 122 -3.05 11.99 -6.98
N ARG A 123 -2.93 11.01 -7.90
CA ARG A 123 -3.80 9.84 -7.80
C ARG A 123 -3.47 9.07 -6.55
N THR A 124 -4.50 8.67 -5.82
CA THR A 124 -4.38 8.08 -4.48
C THR A 124 -5.13 6.76 -4.45
N LEU A 125 -4.42 5.67 -4.20
CA LEU A 125 -5.01 4.37 -3.94
C LEU A 125 -5.03 4.12 -2.44
N ILE A 126 -6.21 3.88 -1.89
CA ILE A 126 -6.41 3.63 -0.45
C ILE A 126 -6.78 2.17 -0.28
N PHE A 127 -6.08 1.47 0.61
CA PHE A 127 -6.43 0.15 1.10
C PHE A 127 -6.86 0.24 2.55
N VAL A 128 -7.90 -0.47 2.93
CA VAL A 128 -8.29 -0.59 4.33
C VAL A 128 -8.90 -1.96 4.59
N GLY A 129 -8.52 -2.57 5.72
CA GLY A 129 -9.18 -3.79 6.18
C GLY A 129 -10.52 -3.49 6.83
N GLU A 130 -11.48 -4.39 6.68
CA GLU A 130 -12.82 -4.29 7.28
C GLU A 130 -12.75 -4.27 8.82
N ASP A 131 -11.86 -5.06 9.42
CA ASP A 131 -11.67 -5.14 10.89
C ASP A 131 -10.71 -4.08 11.44
N SER A 132 -10.25 -3.17 10.58
CA SER A 132 -9.32 -2.12 10.97
C SER A 132 -10.00 -1.06 11.85
N PRO A 133 -9.42 -0.66 13.00
CA PRO A 133 -9.89 0.51 13.75
C PRO A 133 -9.86 1.81 12.94
N PHE A 134 -9.12 1.83 11.83
CA PHE A 134 -8.99 2.98 10.93
C PHE A 134 -10.00 2.97 9.77
N HIS A 135 -10.89 1.98 9.71
CA HIS A 135 -11.86 1.82 8.61
C HIS A 135 -12.69 3.09 8.36
N SER A 136 -13.31 3.63 9.42
CA SER A 136 -14.10 4.87 9.32
C SER A 136 -13.29 6.10 8.88
N GLU A 137 -11.99 6.13 9.20
CA GLU A 137 -11.09 7.23 8.85
C GLU A 137 -10.63 7.15 7.39
N ALA A 138 -10.40 5.94 6.88
CA ALA A 138 -10.09 5.69 5.48
C ALA A 138 -11.29 6.02 4.57
N LEU A 139 -12.51 5.62 4.97
CA LEU A 139 -13.75 6.00 4.29
C LEU A 139 -13.91 7.53 4.23
N HIS A 140 -13.66 8.20 5.36
CA HIS A 140 -13.71 9.65 5.40
C HIS A 140 -12.67 10.30 4.50
N MET A 141 -11.43 9.79 4.48
CA MET A 141 -10.39 10.28 3.59
C MET A 141 -10.80 10.13 2.12
N SER A 142 -11.30 8.94 1.74
CA SER A 142 -11.80 8.66 0.38
C SER A 142 -12.91 9.63 -0.03
N ALA A 143 -13.88 9.89 0.87
CA ALA A 143 -14.98 10.82 0.60
C ALA A 143 -14.56 12.30 0.46
N LYS A 144 -13.37 12.66 0.96
CA LYS A 144 -12.83 14.04 0.87
C LYS A 144 -11.86 14.24 -0.28
N LEU A 145 -11.33 13.15 -0.84
CA LEU A 145 -10.53 13.18 -2.05
C LEU A 145 -11.43 13.30 -3.29
N ASP A 146 -10.86 13.79 -4.37
CA ASP A 146 -11.56 13.82 -5.66
C ASP A 146 -11.68 12.38 -6.21
N GLN A 147 -12.92 11.91 -6.38
CA GLN A 147 -13.25 10.58 -6.89
C GLN A 147 -12.64 10.27 -8.26
N ARG A 148 -12.25 11.29 -9.05
CA ARG A 148 -11.56 11.08 -10.33
C ARG A 148 -10.13 10.61 -10.16
N TYR A 149 -9.51 10.93 -9.02
CA TYR A 149 -8.11 10.66 -8.72
C TYR A 149 -7.93 9.68 -7.56
N SER A 150 -8.98 9.35 -6.82
CA SER A 150 -8.91 8.40 -5.70
C SER A 150 -9.65 7.10 -5.96
N ALA A 151 -9.07 5.98 -5.52
CA ALA A 151 -9.73 4.69 -5.45
C ALA A 151 -9.60 4.11 -4.03
N LEU A 152 -10.66 3.50 -3.52
CA LEU A 152 -10.68 2.82 -2.23
C LEU A 152 -10.88 1.32 -2.46
N VAL A 153 -10.05 0.51 -1.81
CA VAL A 153 -10.13 -0.95 -1.80
C VAL A 153 -10.33 -1.39 -0.36
N GLU A 154 -11.50 -1.95 -0.09
CA GLU A 154 -11.82 -2.57 1.19
C GLU A 154 -11.48 -4.05 1.12
N VAL A 155 -10.71 -4.52 2.09
CA VAL A 155 -10.26 -5.91 2.17
C VAL A 155 -11.00 -6.58 3.32
N GLN A 156 -11.80 -7.59 2.97
CA GLN A 156 -12.63 -8.33 3.92
C GLN A 156 -11.78 -9.18 4.88
N ALA A 157 -12.27 -9.36 6.11
CA ALA A 157 -11.62 -10.18 7.14
C ALA A 157 -10.12 -9.84 7.33
N CYS A 158 -9.81 -8.55 7.34
CA CYS A 158 -8.43 -8.05 7.40
C CYS A 158 -8.31 -6.88 8.38
N GLY A 159 -7.20 -6.83 9.11
CA GLY A 159 -6.85 -5.77 10.05
C GLY A 159 -6.30 -4.51 9.37
N SER A 160 -5.54 -3.73 10.13
CA SER A 160 -4.94 -2.48 9.63
C SER A 160 -3.79 -2.72 8.66
N VAL A 161 -3.01 -3.79 8.85
CA VAL A 161 -1.82 -4.12 8.06
C VAL A 161 -2.15 -5.11 6.95
N VAL A 162 -2.94 -4.63 5.97
CA VAL A 162 -3.31 -5.38 4.75
C VAL A 162 -2.10 -5.94 4.02
N THR A 163 -0.96 -5.25 4.08
CA THR A 163 0.31 -5.67 3.47
C THR A 163 0.81 -7.01 3.97
N GLU A 164 0.60 -7.30 5.26
CA GLU A 164 1.08 -8.53 5.88
C GLU A 164 -0.02 -9.58 5.93
N GLU A 165 -1.25 -9.20 6.29
CA GLU A 165 -2.36 -10.15 6.42
C GLU A 165 -2.86 -10.67 5.07
N GLN A 166 -3.05 -9.79 4.09
CA GLN A 166 -3.63 -10.15 2.78
C GLN A 166 -2.94 -9.42 1.62
N PRO A 167 -1.64 -9.68 1.38
CA PRO A 167 -0.90 -9.04 0.28
C PRO A 167 -1.49 -9.34 -1.10
N HIS A 168 -2.12 -10.51 -1.27
CA HIS A 168 -2.74 -10.94 -2.51
C HIS A 168 -3.90 -10.02 -2.94
N ALA A 169 -4.66 -9.47 -1.99
CA ALA A 169 -5.74 -8.52 -2.27
C ALA A 169 -5.20 -7.19 -2.84
N MET A 170 -3.93 -6.86 -2.59
CA MET A 170 -3.31 -5.63 -3.08
C MET A 170 -2.76 -5.75 -4.50
N MET A 171 -2.48 -6.96 -4.98
CA MET A 171 -1.80 -7.20 -6.26
C MET A 171 -2.52 -6.56 -7.45
N ILE A 172 -3.80 -6.90 -7.63
CA ILE A 172 -4.59 -6.46 -8.78
C ILE A 172 -4.81 -4.93 -8.75
N PRO A 173 -5.25 -4.31 -7.64
CA PRO A 173 -5.41 -2.85 -7.62
C PRO A 173 -4.09 -2.08 -7.77
N LEU A 174 -2.98 -2.61 -7.25
CA LEU A 174 -1.65 -2.03 -7.47
C LEU A 174 -1.24 -2.08 -8.94
N GLU A 175 -1.48 -3.19 -9.62
CA GLU A 175 -1.20 -3.35 -11.05
C GLU A 175 -1.97 -2.32 -11.88
N TYR A 176 -3.29 -2.21 -11.66
CA TYR A 176 -4.12 -1.21 -12.33
C TYR A 176 -3.68 0.22 -12.03
N PHE A 177 -3.31 0.51 -10.78
CA PHE A 177 -2.82 1.83 -10.40
C PHE A 177 -1.52 2.18 -11.14
N LEU A 178 -0.55 1.27 -11.17
CA LEU A 178 0.73 1.46 -11.88
C LEU A 178 0.55 1.53 -13.40
N MET A 179 -0.35 0.73 -13.97
CA MET A 179 -0.73 0.79 -15.38
C MET A 179 -1.30 2.18 -15.74
N GLY A 180 -2.06 2.80 -14.83
CA GLY A 180 -2.58 4.16 -14.99
C GLY A 180 -1.50 5.25 -15.12
N TYR A 181 -0.25 4.94 -14.74
CA TYR A 181 0.93 5.81 -14.93
C TYR A 181 1.87 5.34 -16.05
N GLY A 182 1.52 4.28 -16.79
CA GLY A 182 2.40 3.70 -17.81
C GLY A 182 3.62 2.97 -17.23
N MET A 183 3.63 2.71 -15.92
CA MET A 183 4.73 2.03 -15.21
C MET A 183 4.58 0.51 -15.19
N TYR A 184 3.59 -0.02 -15.92
CA TYR A 184 3.37 -1.44 -16.04
C TYR A 184 4.16 -2.01 -17.22
N ARG A 185 5.07 -2.93 -16.91
CA ARG A 185 5.71 -3.79 -17.92
C ARG A 185 5.13 -5.19 -17.72
N PRO A 186 4.44 -5.77 -18.73
CA PRO A 186 3.95 -7.13 -18.63
C PRO A 186 5.10 -8.06 -18.24
N SER A 187 4.94 -8.77 -17.13
CA SER A 187 5.86 -9.83 -16.75
C SER A 187 5.86 -10.86 -17.88
N GLN A 188 6.92 -10.92 -18.68
CA GLN A 188 7.14 -12.02 -19.61
C GLN A 188 7.56 -13.26 -18.82
N LEU A 189 6.71 -13.73 -17.91
CA LEU A 189 6.81 -15.06 -17.33
C LEU A 189 6.35 -16.06 -18.39
N SER A 190 7.22 -16.25 -19.38
CA SER A 190 7.21 -17.39 -20.27
C SER A 190 7.51 -18.63 -19.43
N TYR A 191 6.49 -19.21 -18.78
CA TYR A 191 6.54 -20.63 -18.40
C TYR A 191 6.32 -21.47 -19.67
N SER A 192 7.28 -21.38 -20.61
CA SER A 192 7.48 -22.45 -21.57
C SER A 192 8.48 -23.41 -20.94
N PRO A 193 8.13 -24.67 -20.66
CA PRO A 193 9.02 -25.65 -20.03
C PRO A 193 10.16 -26.11 -20.96
N ARG A 194 10.41 -25.41 -22.07
CA ARG A 194 11.39 -25.77 -23.10
C ARG A 194 12.14 -24.54 -23.62
N SER A 195 12.99 -23.91 -22.81
CA SER A 195 14.33 -23.43 -23.22
C SER A 195 15.01 -22.64 -22.09
N PRO A 196 16.32 -22.82 -21.84
CA PRO A 196 17.10 -21.96 -20.94
C PRO A 196 17.73 -20.75 -21.66
N LEU A 197 17.33 -20.46 -22.91
CA LEU A 197 17.90 -19.39 -23.72
C LEU A 197 16.78 -18.70 -24.51
N SER A 198 16.26 -17.60 -23.98
CA SER A 198 15.44 -16.65 -24.75
C SER A 198 15.84 -15.22 -24.34
N PRO A 199 16.18 -14.32 -25.28
CA PRO A 199 16.99 -13.15 -25.00
C PRO A 199 16.15 -11.92 -24.62
N LEU A 200 16.84 -10.99 -23.94
CA LEU A 200 16.44 -9.61 -23.69
C LEU A 200 15.86 -8.96 -24.95
N CYS A 201 14.78 -8.19 -24.77
CA CYS A 201 14.12 -7.31 -25.74
C CYS A 201 14.99 -6.95 -26.96
N ILE A 202 14.72 -7.61 -28.09
CA ILE A 202 15.20 -7.19 -29.39
C ILE A 202 14.25 -6.09 -29.88
N SER A 203 14.78 -4.92 -30.26
CA SER A 203 13.99 -3.84 -30.83
C SER A 203 13.35 -4.28 -32.15
N PRO A 204 12.09 -3.91 -32.44
CA PRO A 204 11.40 -4.34 -33.67
C PRO A 204 12.11 -3.90 -34.97
N GLU A 205 12.98 -2.90 -34.89
CA GLU A 205 13.83 -2.42 -35.99
C GLU A 205 14.88 -3.45 -36.43
N LEU A 206 15.35 -4.32 -35.52
CA LEU A 206 16.29 -5.42 -35.79
C LEU A 206 15.63 -6.65 -36.41
N LEU A 207 14.29 -6.67 -36.49
CA LEU A 207 13.52 -7.69 -37.21
C LEU A 207 13.13 -7.23 -38.61
N SER A 208 13.55 -6.02 -39.02
CA SER A 208 13.36 -5.57 -40.39
C SER A 208 14.18 -6.46 -41.34
N PRO A 209 13.61 -6.88 -42.49
CA PRO A 209 14.31 -7.75 -43.44
C PRO A 209 15.62 -7.14 -43.95
N GLU A 210 15.69 -5.80 -43.99
CA GLU A 210 16.88 -5.03 -44.34
C GLU A 210 18.00 -5.16 -43.29
N SER A 211 17.66 -5.10 -41.99
CA SER A 211 18.63 -5.27 -40.90
C SER A 211 19.14 -6.71 -40.77
N MET A 212 18.34 -7.70 -41.16
CA MET A 212 18.73 -9.12 -41.16
C MET A 212 19.54 -9.52 -42.40
N GLY A 213 19.88 -8.58 -43.29
CA GLY A 213 20.63 -8.86 -44.52
C GLY A 213 19.85 -9.69 -45.55
N VAL A 214 18.53 -9.83 -45.38
CA VAL A 214 17.68 -10.64 -46.25
C VAL A 214 17.12 -9.75 -47.35
N LYS A 215 17.66 -9.87 -48.58
CA LYS A 215 17.09 -9.22 -49.76
C LYS A 215 15.80 -9.92 -50.20
N LEU A 216 14.68 -9.56 -49.58
CA LEU A 216 13.36 -9.96 -50.06
C LEU A 216 13.01 -9.17 -51.32
N LYS A 217 12.85 -9.85 -52.46
CA LYS A 217 12.26 -9.23 -53.65
C LYS A 217 10.76 -9.01 -53.38
N PRO A 218 10.21 -7.80 -53.57
CA PRO A 218 8.79 -7.57 -53.37
C PRO A 218 7.99 -8.41 -54.36
N ILE A 219 7.13 -9.28 -53.85
CA ILE A 219 6.15 -10.01 -54.66
C ILE A 219 5.06 -9.00 -55.02
N LYS A 220 5.03 -8.57 -56.29
CA LYS A 220 3.94 -7.74 -56.81
C LYS A 220 2.67 -8.56 -56.90
N THR A 221 1.85 -8.54 -55.85
CA THR A 221 0.46 -8.97 -55.94
C THR A 221 -0.31 -7.88 -56.69
N ARG A 222 -0.73 -8.14 -57.93
CA ARG A 222 -1.72 -7.31 -58.61
C ARG A 222 -3.04 -7.49 -57.86
N ILE A 223 -3.48 -6.46 -57.16
CA ILE A 223 -4.85 -6.34 -56.68
C ILE A 223 -5.67 -5.90 -57.90
N PRO A 224 -6.68 -6.66 -58.38
CA PRO A 224 -7.62 -6.13 -59.35
C PRO A 224 -8.44 -5.04 -58.65
N ALA A 225 -8.44 -3.85 -59.23
CA ALA A 225 -9.34 -2.78 -58.82
C ALA A 225 -10.75 -3.18 -59.24
N GLU A 226 -11.62 -3.44 -58.27
CA GLU A 226 -13.07 -3.45 -58.51
C GLU A 226 -13.57 -2.01 -58.45
N VAL A 227 -14.35 -1.66 -59.48
CA VAL A 227 -15.07 -0.39 -59.70
C VAL A 227 -16.39 -0.42 -58.95
#